data_AF-A0A1G6QNJ5-F1
#
_entry.id   AF-A0A1G6QNJ5-F1
#
_cell.length_a   1.000
_cell.length_b   1.000
_cell.length_c   1.000
_cell.angle_alpha   90.00
_cell.angle_beta   90.00
_cell.angle_gamma   90.00
#
_symmetry.space_group_name_H-M   'P 1'
#
loop_
_entity.id
_entity.type
_entity.pdbx_description
1 polymer ?
#
loop_
_entity_poly.entity_id
_entity_poly.type
_entity_poly.pdbx_seq_one_letter_code
_entity_poly.pdbx_strand_id
1 'polypeptide(L)' 'MNNKEIEKDLNAKILKVTMTIKDQYPELSDFLEEMPATIPSEENVEITLKNLSAYYESLNSLLNKYKLEHPKSSK' A
#
# COMPACT_ATOMS: atom_id res chain seq x y z
N MET A 1 -5.68 -2.27 21.68
CA MET A 1 -4.91 -1.74 20.54
C MET A 1 -5.49 -0.38 20.22
N ASN A 2 -4.71 0.68 20.34
CA ASN A 2 -5.21 2.04 20.13
C ASN A 2 -5.22 2.35 18.64
N ASN A 3 -6.19 3.12 18.14
CA ASN A 3 -6.30 3.46 16.71
C ASN A 3 -5.00 4.01 16.11
N LYS A 4 -4.22 4.75 16.90
CA LYS A 4 -2.91 5.29 16.52
C LYS A 4 -1.83 4.23 16.31
N GLU A 5 -1.92 3.08 16.99
CA GLU A 5 -1.04 1.93 16.77
C GLU A 5 -1.44 1.17 15.51
N ILE A 6 -2.75 1.03 15.25
CA ILE A 6 -3.28 0.43 14.03
C ILE A 6 -2.83 1.22 12.80
N GLU A 7 -2.91 2.54 12.88
CA GLU A 7 -2.47 3.45 11.82
C GLU A 7 -0.98 3.29 11.53
N LYS A 8 -0.14 3.21 12.58
CA LYS A 8 1.30 2.97 12.44
C LYS A 8 1.60 1.61 11.81
N ASP A 9 0.89 0.55 12.22
CA ASP A 9 1.06 -0.78 11.64
C ASP A 9 0.65 -0.82 10.16
N LEU A 10 -0.47 -0.19 9.80
CA LEU A 10 -0.91 -0.03 8.42
C LEU A 10 0.11 0.75 7.59
N ASN A 11 0.59 1.89 8.08
CA ASN A 11 1.62 2.69 7.41
C ASN A 11 2.91 1.88 7.20
N ALA A 12 3.34 1.10 8.18
CA ALA A 12 4.52 0.23 8.05
C ALA A 12 4.31 -0.87 6.99
N LYS A 13 3.12 -1.48 6.94
CA LYS A 13 2.76 -2.48 5.93
C LYS A 13 2.70 -1.89 4.52
N ILE A 14 2.07 -0.73 4.37
CA ILE A 14 2.02 0.04 3.12
C ILE A 14 3.45 0.31 2.65
N LEU A 15 4.27 0.93 3.51
CA LEU A 15 5.66 1.25 3.19
C LEU A 15 6.44 0.00 2.74
N LYS A 16 6.28 -1.12 3.45
CA LYS A 16 6.95 -2.38 3.09
C LYS A 16 6.53 -2.89 1.70
N VAL A 17 5.24 -2.85 1.38
CA VAL A 17 4.73 -3.25 0.06
C VAL A 17 5.23 -2.29 -1.01
N THR A 18 5.14 -0.98 -0.80
CA THR A 18 5.65 0.06 -1.70
C THR A 18 7.14 -0.13 -1.97
N MET A 19 7.96 -0.39 -0.94
CA MET A 19 9.39 -0.68 -1.11
C MET A 19 9.62 -1.98 -1.89
N THR A 20 8.84 -3.03 -1.61
CA THR A 20 8.93 -4.29 -2.35
C THR A 20 8.58 -4.10 -3.81
N ILE A 21 7.56 -3.30 -4.11
CA ILE A 21 7.18 -2.94 -5.47
C ILE A 21 8.32 -2.16 -6.13
N LYS A 22 8.86 -1.12 -5.50
CA LYS A 22 9.97 -0.34 -6.05
C LYS A 22 11.23 -1.18 -6.34
N ASP A 23 11.55 -2.12 -5.47
CA ASP A 23 12.76 -2.94 -5.58
C ASP A 23 12.60 -4.13 -6.54
N GLN A 24 11.47 -4.84 -6.47
CA GLN A 24 11.25 -6.09 -7.21
C GLN A 24 10.42 -5.91 -8.49
N TYR A 25 9.63 -4.84 -8.56
CA TYR A 25 8.67 -4.53 -9.62
C TYR A 25 8.74 -3.05 -10.00
N PRO A 26 9.91 -2.52 -10.40
CA PRO A 26 10.08 -1.09 -10.66
C PRO A 26 9.06 -0.54 -11.67
N GLU A 27 8.58 -1.37 -12.61
CA GLU A 27 7.51 -1.06 -13.57
C GLU A 27 6.17 -0.66 -12.91
N LEU A 28 5.89 -1.19 -11.72
CA LEU A 28 4.70 -0.82 -10.96
C LEU A 28 4.89 0.47 -10.15
N SER A 29 6.12 1.02 -10.08
CA SER A 29 6.41 2.23 -9.31
C SER A 29 5.71 3.47 -9.85
N ASP A 30 5.47 3.51 -11.16
CA ASP A 30 4.74 4.61 -11.81
C ASP A 30 3.29 4.70 -11.31
N PHE A 31 2.71 3.57 -10.86
CA PHE A 31 1.37 3.52 -10.27
C PHE A 31 1.36 3.91 -8.78
N LEU A 32 2.54 4.05 -8.14
CA LEU A 32 2.69 4.40 -6.73
C LEU A 32 2.83 5.90 -6.48
N GLU A 33 3.16 6.69 -7.50
CA GLU A 33 3.40 8.13 -7.35
C GLU A 33 2.13 8.92 -6.99
N GLU A 34 0.95 8.36 -7.25
CA GLU A 34 -0.35 8.88 -6.83
C GLU A 34 -0.67 8.56 -5.36
N MET A 35 0.30 8.63 -4.44
CA MET A 35 -0.03 8.50 -3.02
C MET A 35 -0.94 9.66 -2.62
N PRO A 36 -2.17 9.41 -2.12
CA PRO A 36 -2.89 10.45 -1.43
C PRO A 36 -2.06 10.82 -0.21
N ALA A 37 -1.58 12.06 -0.15
CA ALA A 37 -1.04 12.63 1.07
C ALA A 37 -2.20 12.63 2.08
N THR A 38 -2.33 11.56 2.85
CA THR A 38 -3.29 11.44 3.94
C THR A 38 -2.80 12.37 5.05
N ILE A 39 -3.05 13.67 4.86
CA ILE A 39 -3.05 14.62 5.96
C ILE A 39 -4.04 14.05 6.97
N PRO A 40 -3.60 13.60 8.15
CA PRO A 40 -4.51 13.10 9.16
C PRO A 40 -5.32 14.32 9.60
N SER A 41 -6.58 14.43 9.19
CA SER A 41 -7.46 15.36 9.88
C SER A 41 -7.74 14.73 11.24
N GLU A 42 -7.35 15.45 12.30
CA GLU A 42 -7.61 15.04 13.69
C GLU A 42 -9.10 14.77 13.96
N GLU A 43 -9.96 15.23 13.04
CA GLU A 43 -11.41 15.08 13.08
C GLU A 43 -11.91 13.65 12.87
N ASN A 44 -11.20 12.76 12.15
CA ASN A 44 -11.71 11.38 11.92
C ASN A 44 -10.63 10.31 11.70
N VAL A 45 -10.10 9.79 12.81
CA VAL A 45 -9.13 8.67 12.83
C VAL A 45 -9.68 7.42 12.13
N GLU A 46 -10.98 7.15 12.22
CA GLU A 46 -11.61 5.99 11.54
C GLU A 46 -11.54 6.10 10.01
N ILE A 47 -11.73 7.31 9.47
CA ILE A 47 -11.63 7.56 8.02
C ILE A 47 -10.17 7.37 7.58
N THR A 48 -9.20 7.86 8.36
CA THR A 48 -7.77 7.63 8.09
C THR A 48 -7.45 6.14 8.05
N LEU A 49 -7.88 5.36 9.05
CA LEU A 49 -7.64 3.91 9.06
C LEU A 49 -8.28 3.20 7.86
N LYS A 50 -9.51 3.58 7.50
CA LYS A 50 -10.21 3.01 6.35
C LYS A 50 -9.49 3.32 5.04
N ASN A 51 -9.03 4.56 4.87
CA ASN A 51 -8.28 4.98 3.68
C ASN A 51 -6.94 4.24 3.57
N LEU A 52 -6.20 4.11 4.67
CA LEU A 52 -4.95 3.36 4.72
C LEU A 52 -5.17 1.88 4.39
N SER A 53 -6.21 1.27 4.97
CA SER A 53 -6.55 -0.13 4.68
C SER A 53 -6.92 -0.34 3.21
N ALA A 54 -7.75 0.54 2.64
CA ALA A 54 -8.15 0.48 1.24
C ALA A 54 -6.94 0.68 0.30
N TYR A 55 -6.02 1.56 0.67
CA TYR A 55 -4.78 1.78 -0.08
C TYR A 55 -3.87 0.54 -0.04
N TYR A 56 -3.67 -0.05 1.14
CA TYR A 56 -2.93 -1.30 1.30
C TYR A 56 -3.51 -2.45 0.46
N GLU A 57 -4.82 -2.62 0.47
CA GLU A 57 -5.50 -3.63 -0.35
C GLU A 57 -5.34 -3.37 -1.85
N SER A 58 -5.38 -2.11 -2.27
CA SER A 58 -5.17 -1.71 -3.67
C SER A 58 -3.76 -2.04 -4.13
N LEU A 59 -2.73 -1.73 -3.32
CA LEU A 59 -1.34 -2.08 -3.59
C LEU A 59 -1.15 -3.59 -3.69
N ASN A 60 -1.73 -4.34 -2.76
CA ASN A 60 -1.59 -5.79 -2.74
C ASN A 60 -2.32 -6.43 -3.94
N SER A 61 -3.47 -5.87 -4.33
CA SER A 61 -4.22 -6.30 -5.52
C SER A 61 -3.45 -6.00 -6.80
N LEU A 62 -2.84 -4.81 -6.92
CA LEU A 62 -1.98 -4.45 -8.05
C LEU A 62 -0.80 -5.43 -8.18
N LEU A 63 -0.10 -5.67 -7.07
CA LEU A 63 1.02 -6.59 -7.02
C LEU A 63 0.60 -8.03 -7.37
N ASN A 64 -0.53 -8.48 -6.83
CA ASN A 64 -1.04 -9.83 -7.09
C ASN A 64 -1.47 -9.99 -8.56
N LYS A 65 -2.19 -9.00 -9.10
CA LYS A 65 -2.59 -8.99 -10.51
C LYS A 65 -1.38 -9.04 -11.42
N TYR A 66 -0.36 -8.22 -11.16
CA TYR A 66 0.88 -8.25 -11.92
C TYR A 66 1.59 -9.60 -11.82
N LYS A 67 1.65 -10.23 -10.63
CA LYS A 67 2.21 -11.59 -10.49
C LYS A 67 1.44 -12.66 -11.26
N LEU A 68 0.12 -12.50 -11.42
CA LEU A 68 -0.73 -13.42 -12.18
C LEU A 68 -0.61 -13.22 -13.69
N GLU A 69 -0.50 -11.96 -14.15
CA GLU A 69 -0.35 -11.60 -15.57
C GLU A 69 1.09 -11.81 -16.06
N HIS A 70 2.06 -11.63 -15.15
CA HIS A 70 3.48 -11.88 -15.35
C HIS A 70 3.97 -12.96 -14.37
N PRO A 71 3.46 -14.20 -14.48
CA PRO A 71 4.03 -15.30 -13.72
C PRO A 71 5.49 -15.36 -14.17
N LYS A 72 6.43 -15.07 -13.25
CA LYS A 72 7.86 -15.12 -13.56
C LYS A 72 8.07 -16.39 -14.37
N SER A 73 8.44 -16.22 -15.65
CA SER A 73 8.93 -17.31 -16.46
C SER A 73 10.21 -17.75 -15.75
N SER A 74 10.05 -18.68 -14.81
CA SER A 74 11.15 -19.46 -14.26
C SER A 74 11.68 -20.25 -15.45
N LYS A 75 12.66 -19.67 -16.14
CA LYS A 75 13.65 -20.40 -16.90
C LYS A 75 14.77 -20.83 -15.95
#